data_AF-E0UGM0-F1
#
_entry.id   AF-E0UGM0-F1
#
_cell.length_a   1.000
_cell.length_b   1.000
_cell.length_c   1.000
_cell.angle_alpha   90.00
_cell.angle_beta   90.00
_cell.angle_gamma   90.00
#
_symmetry.space_group_name_H-M   'P 1'
#
loop_
_entity.id
_entity.type
_entity.pdbx_description
1 polymer ?
#
loop_
_entity_poly.entity_id
_entity_poly.type
_entity_poly.pdbx_seq_one_letter_code
_entity_poly.pdbx_strand_id
1 'polypeptide(L)'
;MARYTCSYLVNAEIEQLPSLLNEILDSCGFEIIFEALGYIMARELPGNIAFSKLVSVDVFIDATKVHNQQVPLTWVVKSDELPLQQYNHCWQRFKEIQQQIGEHRQWHLVAN
;
A
#
# COMPACT_ATOMS: atom_id res chain seq x y z
N MET A 1 9.46 -7.58 -13.42
CA MET A 1 8.49 -7.21 -12.40
C MET A 1 9.22 -6.90 -11.10
N ALA A 2 9.22 -5.63 -10.70
CA ALA A 2 9.63 -5.24 -9.36
C ALA A 2 8.44 -5.46 -8.40
N ARG A 3 8.74 -5.91 -7.17
CA ARG A 3 7.74 -6.16 -6.13
C ARG A 3 8.36 -5.94 -4.75
N TYR A 4 7.67 -5.17 -3.92
CA TYR A 4 8.05 -4.87 -2.54
C TYR A 4 6.84 -5.09 -1.64
N THR A 5 7.08 -5.63 -0.45
CA THR A 5 6.01 -6.00 0.49
C THR A 5 6.34 -5.43 1.85
N CYS A 6 5.35 -4.90 2.56
CA CYS A 6 5.49 -4.60 3.98
C CYS A 6 4.20 -4.93 4.72
N SER A 7 4.33 -5.22 6.02
CA SER A 7 3.21 -5.59 6.88
C SER A 7 3.12 -4.64 8.06
N TYR A 8 1.90 -4.23 8.39
CA TYR A 8 1.60 -3.31 9.48
C TYR A 8 0.50 -3.87 10.39
N LEU A 9 0.52 -3.43 11.64
CA LEU A 9 -0.63 -3.47 12.54
C LEU A 9 -1.19 -2.06 12.68
N VAL A 10 -2.51 -1.93 12.53
CA VAL A 10 -3.19 -0.64 12.61
C VAL A 10 -4.15 -0.64 13.78
N ASN A 11 -4.01 0.34 14.65
CA ASN A 11 -4.91 0.57 15.77
C ASN A 11 -6.16 1.34 15.27
N ALA A 12 -7.11 0.64 14.66
CA ALA A 12 -8.35 1.21 14.13
C ALA A 12 -9.48 0.18 14.10
N GLU A 13 -10.73 0.65 14.05
CA GLU A 13 -11.88 -0.21 13.75
C GLU A 13 -11.84 -0.63 12.28
N ILE A 14 -12.29 -1.85 11.96
CA ILE A 14 -12.26 -2.38 10.58
C ILE A 14 -13.03 -1.47 9.63
N GLU A 15 -14.13 -0.89 10.12
CA GLU A 15 -15.02 0.02 9.41
C GLU A 15 -14.33 1.33 9.00
N GLN A 16 -13.26 1.73 9.72
CA GLN A 16 -12.49 2.94 9.44
C GLN A 16 -11.35 2.69 8.46
N LEU A 17 -10.92 1.44 8.29
CA LEU A 17 -9.77 1.10 7.44
C LEU A 17 -9.91 1.54 5.98
N PRO A 18 -11.07 1.39 5.30
CA PRO A 18 -11.21 1.87 3.93
C PRO A 18 -10.90 3.37 3.81
N SER A 19 -11.36 4.18 4.76
CA SER A 19 -11.12 5.62 4.76
C SER A 19 -9.64 5.94 5.00
N LEU A 20 -9.01 5.31 5.99
CA LEU A 20 -7.59 5.49 6.28
C LEU A 20 -6.69 5.05 5.12
N LEU A 21 -7.03 3.95 4.47
CA LEU A 21 -6.30 3.44 3.31
C LEU A 21 -6.45 4.37 2.11
N ASN A 22 -7.67 4.88 1.87
CA ASN A 22 -7.93 5.83 0.81
C ASN A 22 -7.13 7.12 1.00
N GLU A 23 -7.08 7.67 2.22
CA GLU A 23 -6.29 8.87 2.52
C GLU A 23 -4.79 8.67 2.22
N ILE A 24 -4.21 7.54 2.60
CA ILE A 24 -2.80 7.23 2.33
C ILE A 24 -2.55 7.02 0.83
N LEU A 25 -3.44 6.32 0.14
CA LEU A 25 -3.30 6.04 -1.29
C LEU A 25 -3.44 7.32 -2.12
N ASP A 26 -4.45 8.14 -1.82
CA ASP A 26 -4.71 9.42 -2.50
C ASP A 26 -3.56 10.42 -2.26
N SER A 27 -3.06 10.54 -1.03
CA SER A 27 -1.92 11.41 -0.73
C SER A 27 -0.64 10.98 -1.45
N CYS A 28 -0.50 9.67 -1.70
CA CYS A 28 0.58 9.12 -2.50
C CYS A 28 0.31 9.20 -4.01
N GLY A 29 -0.83 9.70 -4.49
CA GLY A 29 -1.15 9.78 -5.93
C GLY A 29 -1.56 8.45 -6.57
N PHE A 30 -2.26 7.60 -5.82
CA PHE A 30 -2.85 6.36 -6.29
C PHE A 30 -4.37 6.45 -6.32
N GLU A 31 -4.99 5.98 -7.40
CA GLU A 31 -6.44 5.79 -7.52
C GLU A 31 -6.82 4.36 -7.12
N ILE A 32 -7.83 4.20 -6.27
CA ILE A 32 -8.44 2.89 -6.01
C ILE A 32 -9.19 2.45 -7.26
N ILE A 33 -8.84 1.28 -7.79
CA ILE A 33 -9.48 0.70 -8.99
C ILE A 33 -10.38 -0.49 -8.66
N PHE A 34 -10.21 -1.09 -7.49
CA PHE A 34 -11.04 -2.18 -6.99
C PHE A 34 -11.00 -2.25 -5.47
N GLU A 35 -12.15 -2.49 -4.85
CA GLU A 35 -12.32 -2.67 -3.42
C GLU A 35 -13.25 -3.85 -3.16
N ALA A 36 -12.84 -4.71 -2.23
CA ALA A 36 -13.63 -5.84 -1.74
C ALA A 36 -13.40 -6.02 -0.24
N LEU A 37 -14.22 -6.87 0.39
CA LEU A 37 -14.04 -7.18 1.80
C LEU A 37 -12.65 -7.78 2.04
N GLY A 38 -11.82 -7.07 2.80
CA GLY A 38 -10.48 -7.52 3.13
C GLY A 38 -9.40 -7.19 2.08
N TYR A 39 -9.73 -6.45 1.01
CA TYR A 39 -8.80 -6.21 -0.09
C TYR A 39 -9.05 -4.88 -0.81
N ILE A 40 -7.98 -4.11 -1.03
CA ILE A 40 -7.99 -2.91 -1.86
C ILE A 40 -6.91 -3.04 -2.93
N MET A 41 -7.26 -2.68 -4.17
CA MET A 41 -6.32 -2.52 -5.26
C MET A 41 -6.33 -1.07 -5.73
N ALA A 42 -5.15 -0.48 -5.80
CA ALA A 42 -4.94 0.86 -6.32
C ALA A 42 -3.87 0.88 -7.40
N ARG A 43 -3.91 1.89 -8.25
CA ARG A 43 -2.95 2.12 -9.33
C ARG A 43 -2.48 3.55 -9.28
N GLU A 44 -1.20 3.74 -9.54
CA GLU A 44 -0.61 5.07 -9.67
C GLU A 44 -1.32 5.88 -10.76
N LEU A 45 -1.66 7.12 -10.45
CA LEU A 45 -2.26 8.02 -11.42
C LEU A 45 -1.28 8.24 -12.60
N PRO A 46 -1.74 8.04 -13.85
CA PRO A 46 -0.87 8.20 -15.01
C PRO A 46 -0.49 9.68 -15.20
N GLY A 47 0.74 10.02 -14.84
CA GLY A 47 1.38 11.30 -15.19
C GLY A 47 2.18 11.20 -16.49
N ASN A 48 3.36 11.81 -16.53
CA ASN A 48 4.30 11.72 -17.67
C ASN A 48 5.17 10.44 -17.65
N ILE A 49 4.66 9.35 -17.10
CA ILE A 49 5.40 8.10 -16.88
C ILE A 49 4.95 7.05 -17.90
N ALA A 50 5.89 6.24 -18.40
CA ALA A 50 5.57 5.14 -19.29
C ALA A 50 4.68 4.10 -18.59
N PHE A 51 3.69 3.56 -19.30
CA PHE A 51 2.74 2.58 -18.74
C PHE A 51 3.41 1.38 -18.07
N SER A 52 4.54 0.89 -18.59
CA SER A 52 5.30 -0.22 -17.99
C SER A 52 5.93 0.09 -16.63
N LYS A 53 5.99 1.36 -16.25
CA LYS A 53 6.48 1.81 -14.95
C LYS A 53 5.36 2.09 -13.96
N LEU A 54 4.10 2.11 -14.38
CA LEU A 54 2.98 2.38 -13.47
C LEU A 54 2.97 1.35 -12.34
N VAL A 55 2.89 1.86 -11.12
CA VAL A 55 2.85 1.05 -9.92
C VAL A 55 1.41 0.68 -9.59
N SER A 56 1.20 -0.59 -9.22
CA SER A 56 -0.02 -1.06 -8.59
C SER A 56 0.25 -1.40 -7.13
N VAL A 57 -0.72 -1.14 -6.28
CA VAL A 57 -0.69 -1.44 -4.85
C VAL A 57 -1.84 -2.38 -4.54
N ASP A 58 -1.53 -3.50 -3.92
CA ASP A 58 -2.51 -4.38 -3.30
C ASP A 58 -2.40 -4.23 -1.77
N VAL A 59 -3.52 -4.04 -1.10
CA VAL A 59 -3.60 -4.04 0.37
C VAL A 59 -4.51 -5.17 0.80
N PHE A 60 -3.99 -6.07 1.62
CA PHE A 60 -4.72 -7.19 2.21
C PHE A 60 -4.99 -6.89 3.68
N ILE A 61 -6.25 -6.94 4.08
CA ILE A 61 -6.70 -6.70 5.45
C ILE A 61 -7.10 -8.04 6.06
N ASP A 62 -6.37 -8.50 7.09
CA ASP A 62 -6.65 -9.77 7.74
C ASP A 62 -7.63 -9.59 8.91
N ALA A 63 -8.91 -9.47 8.59
CA ALA A 63 -9.98 -9.34 9.58
C ALA A 63 -10.09 -10.55 10.53
N THR A 64 -9.54 -11.71 10.16
CA THR A 64 -9.59 -12.93 11.00
C THR A 64 -8.57 -12.92 12.13
N LYS A 65 -7.56 -12.04 12.05
CA LYS A 65 -6.46 -11.94 13.02
C LYS A 65 -6.50 -10.65 13.84
N VAL A 66 -7.64 -9.98 13.88
CA VAL A 66 -7.79 -8.77 14.71
C VAL A 66 -7.66 -9.14 16.18
N HIS A 67 -6.75 -8.45 16.87
CA HIS A 67 -6.52 -8.62 18.29
C HIS A 67 -6.26 -7.25 18.93
N ASN A 68 -6.92 -6.96 20.06
CA ASN A 68 -6.78 -5.67 20.78
C ASN A 68 -6.97 -4.44 19.88
N GLN A 69 -7.96 -4.46 18.98
CA GLN A 69 -8.21 -3.39 17.99
C GLN A 69 -7.04 -3.11 17.03
N GLN A 70 -6.10 -4.05 16.93
CA GLN A 70 -5.03 -4.03 15.95
C GLN A 70 -5.43 -4.90 14.78
N VAL A 71 -5.57 -4.28 13.61
CA VAL A 71 -5.85 -5.00 12.38
C VAL A 71 -4.54 -5.23 11.64
N PRO A 72 -4.19 -6.48 11.29
CA PRO A 72 -3.04 -6.75 10.44
C PRO A 72 -3.33 -6.43 8.99
N LEU A 73 -2.41 -5.70 8.35
CA LEU A 73 -2.45 -5.39 6.93
C LEU A 73 -1.14 -5.77 6.26
N THR A 74 -1.24 -6.21 5.01
CA THR A 74 -0.08 -6.42 4.13
C THR A 74 -0.23 -5.60 2.87
N TRP A 75 0.78 -4.80 2.58
CA TRP A 75 0.90 -3.98 1.39
C TRP A 75 1.83 -4.66 0.41
N VAL A 76 1.42 -4.77 -0.85
CA VAL A 76 2.23 -5.26 -1.95
C VAL A 76 2.27 -4.18 -3.02
N VAL A 77 3.46 -3.64 -3.26
CA VAL A 77 3.72 -2.61 -4.27
C VAL A 77 4.45 -3.26 -5.42
N LYS A 78 3.89 -3.19 -6.63
CA LYS A 78 4.39 -3.93 -7.81
C LYS A 78 4.30 -3.10 -9.07
N SER A 79 5.18 -3.37 -10.03
CA SER A 79 5.10 -2.82 -11.39
C SER A 79 5.62 -3.82 -12.41
N ASP A 80 5.22 -3.64 -13.67
CA ASP A 80 5.71 -4.44 -14.78
C ASP A 80 7.14 -4.08 -15.20
N GLU A 81 7.76 -3.09 -14.54
CA GLU A 81 9.15 -2.72 -14.75
C GLU A 81 10.07 -3.93 -14.51
N LEU A 82 11.04 -4.12 -15.41
CA LEU A 82 12.07 -5.15 -15.23
C LEU A 82 12.97 -4.75 -14.06
N PRO A 83 13.30 -5.66 -13.13
CA PRO A 83 14.07 -5.34 -11.92
C PRO A 83 15.57 -5.20 -12.20
N LEU A 84 15.93 -4.57 -13.33
CA LEU A 84 17.31 -4.42 -13.79
C LEU A 84 18.11 -3.45 -12.91
N GLN A 85 17.43 -2.62 -12.12
CA GLN A 85 18.03 -1.74 -11.12
C GLN A 85 17.28 -1.83 -9.79
N GLN A 86 18.03 -1.85 -8.68
CA GLN A 86 17.47 -1.90 -7.33
C GLN A 86 16.76 -0.60 -6.96
N TYR A 87 17.24 0.54 -7.46
CA TYR A 87 16.64 1.87 -7.33
C TYR A 87 15.77 2.18 -8.55
N ASN A 88 14.62 1.49 -8.64
CA ASN A 88 13.66 1.67 -9.73
C ASN A 88 12.45 2.50 -9.25
N HIS A 89 11.55 2.86 -10.18
CA HIS A 89 10.38 3.69 -9.87
C HIS A 89 9.50 3.02 -8.81
N CYS A 90 9.26 1.72 -8.95
CA CYS A 90 8.48 0.94 -7.99
C CYS A 90 9.05 0.98 -6.56
N TRP A 91 10.37 0.96 -6.41
CA TRP A 91 11.03 1.09 -5.11
C TRP A 91 10.81 2.48 -4.51
N GLN A 92 10.92 3.54 -5.31
CA GLN A 92 10.71 4.92 -4.85
C GLN A 92 9.29 5.10 -4.32
N ARG A 93 8.29 4.61 -5.05
CA ARG A 93 6.88 4.66 -4.64
C ARG A 93 6.60 3.81 -3.41
N PHE A 94 7.25 2.64 -3.29
CA PHE A 94 7.19 1.84 -2.06
C PHE A 94 7.73 2.62 -0.84
N LYS A 95 8.87 3.32 -0.99
CA LYS A 95 9.44 4.13 0.09
C LYS A 95 8.55 5.31 0.49
N GLU A 96 7.92 5.96 -0.48
CA GLU A 96 6.97 7.04 -0.25
C GLU A 96 5.73 6.58 0.53
N ILE A 97 5.13 5.45 0.13
CA ILE A 97 4.01 4.84 0.86
C ILE A 97 4.43 4.51 2.30
N GLN A 98 5.61 3.90 2.51
CA GLN A 98 6.10 3.62 3.86
C GLN A 98 6.31 4.89 4.69
N GLN A 99 6.80 5.97 4.08
CA GLN A 99 6.96 7.25 4.76
C GLN A 99 5.60 7.82 5.17
N GLN A 100 4.64 7.86 4.26
CA GLN A 100 3.29 8.36 4.54
C GLN A 100 2.62 7.55 5.66
N ILE A 101 2.69 6.21 5.60
CA ILE A 101 2.19 5.35 6.70
C ILE A 101 2.88 5.68 8.02
N GLY A 102 4.21 5.90 8.01
CA GLY A 102 5.02 6.19 9.20
C GLY A 102 4.72 7.55 9.85
N GLU A 103 4.12 8.50 9.14
CA GLU A 103 3.67 9.78 9.70
C GLU A 103 2.43 9.62 10.60
N HIS A 104 1.70 8.50 10.48
CA HIS A 104 0.51 8.20 11.26
C HIS A 104 0.80 7.24 12.43
N ARG A 105 0.71 7.75 13.67
CA ARG A 105 1.03 6.99 14.91
C ARG A 105 0.20 5.71 15.14
N GLN A 106 -0.92 5.55 14.44
CA GLN A 106 -1.78 4.37 14.55
C GLN A 106 -1.20 3.15 13.82
N TRP A 107 -0.20 3.31 12.96
CA TRP A 107 0.42 2.24 12.17
C TRP A 107 1.73 1.77 12.81
N HIS A 108 1.87 0.46 12.95
CA HIS A 108 3.05 -0.18 13.53
C HIS A 108 3.65 -1.16 12.52
N LEU A 109 4.88 -0.90 12.08
CA LEU A 109 5.58 -1.77 11.12
C LEU A 109 5.94 -3.11 11.77
N VAL A 110 5.62 -4.22 11.09
CA VAL A 110 5.91 -5.59 11.54
C VAL A 110 7.01 -6.23 10.69
N ALA A 111 7.00 -5.99 9.37
CA ALA A 111 7.99 -6.55 8.44
C ALA A 111 8.12 -5.66 7.19
N ASN A 112 9.33 -5.61 6.61
CA ASN A 112 9.65 -4.89 5.35
C ASN A 112 10.55 -5.70 4.42
#